data_AF-A0A9Q3H0H5-F1
#
_entry.id   AF-A0A9Q3H0H5-F1
#
_cell.length_a   1.000
_cell.length_b   1.000
_cell.length_c   1.000
_cell.angle_alpha   90.00
_cell.angle_beta   90.00
_cell.angle_gamma   90.00
#
_symmetry.space_group_name_H-M   'P 1'
#
loop_
_entity.id
_entity.type
_entity.pdbx_description
1 polymer ?
#
loop_
_entity_poly.entity_id
_entity_poly.type
_entity_poly.pdbx_seq_one_letter_code
_entity_poly.pdbx_strand_id
1 'polypeptide(L)'
;MPFGIKNAPYHFQRMMDTIFQKEILDGWMVVYIDDIVIHSETWEDHVQYIYRVLSKCTPINLKISLKKCNFGQQELLELEHKVSGLSLAIAQNKVEAVLHKPVGKNIKEM
;
A
#
# COMPACT_ATOMS: atom_id res chain seq x y z
N MET A 1 -5.85 -17.56 -2.58
CA MET A 1 -6.66 -17.13 -3.74
C MET A 1 -5.87 -17.44 -5.01
N PRO A 2 -6.43 -18.09 -6.03
CA PRO A 2 -5.68 -18.39 -7.25
C PRO A 2 -5.43 -17.10 -8.07
N PHE A 3 -4.21 -16.96 -8.60
CA PHE A 3 -3.83 -15.84 -9.46
C PHE A 3 -4.62 -15.89 -10.78
N GLY A 4 -5.04 -14.72 -11.29
CA GLY A 4 -5.71 -14.60 -12.60
C GLY A 4 -7.23 -14.43 -12.58
N ILE A 5 -7.87 -14.43 -11.40
CA ILE A 5 -9.29 -14.05 -11.28
C ILE A 5 -9.38 -12.53 -11.31
N LYS A 6 -10.12 -11.97 -12.28
CA LYS A 6 -10.25 -10.51 -12.48
C LYS A 6 -10.68 -9.74 -11.21
N ASN A 7 -11.48 -10.38 -10.36
CA ASN A 7 -12.01 -9.77 -9.13
C ASN A 7 -11.21 -10.10 -7.86
N ALA A 8 -10.14 -10.91 -7.96
CA ALA A 8 -9.31 -11.28 -6.81
C ALA A 8 -8.81 -10.06 -6.01
N PRO A 9 -8.29 -8.99 -6.63
CA PRO A 9 -7.84 -7.80 -5.89
C PRO A 9 -8.95 -7.11 -5.12
N TYR A 10 -10.16 -7.04 -5.69
CA TYR A 10 -11.31 -6.40 -5.04
C TYR A 10 -11.76 -7.18 -3.80
N HIS A 11 -11.79 -8.51 -3.89
CA HIS A 11 -12.12 -9.35 -2.74
C HIS A 11 -11.07 -9.24 -1.64
N PHE A 12 -9.79 -9.16 -2.01
CA PHE A 12 -8.70 -8.99 -1.07
C PHE A 12 -8.73 -7.61 -0.40
N GLN A 13 -8.91 -6.53 -1.16
CA GLN A 13 -9.10 -5.18 -0.62
C GLN A 13 -10.25 -5.16 0.39
N ARG A 14 -11.43 -5.70 0.04
CA ARG A 14 -12.58 -5.72 0.93
C ARG A 14 -12.32 -6.48 2.24
N MET A 15 -11.58 -7.57 2.17
CA MET A 15 -11.15 -8.32 3.35
C MET A 15 -10.26 -7.44 4.24
N MET A 16 -9.25 -6.81 3.66
CA MET A 16 -8.32 -5.95 4.39
C MET A 16 -9.01 -4.71 4.99
N ASP A 17 -9.91 -4.06 4.24
CA ASP A 17 -10.73 -2.94 4.73
C ASP A 17 -11.58 -3.35 5.95
N THR A 18 -12.07 -4.59 5.97
CA THR A 18 -12.87 -5.10 7.10
C THR A 18 -12.00 -5.36 8.33
N ILE A 19 -10.79 -5.91 8.15
CA ILE A 19 -9.87 -6.24 9.26
C ILE A 19 -9.30 -4.97 9.89
N PHE A 20 -8.95 -3.98 9.06
CA PHE A 20 -8.26 -2.77 9.44
C PHE A 20 -9.16 -1.52 9.45
N GLN A 21 -10.48 -1.70 9.42
CA GLN A 21 -11.44 -0.60 9.34
C GLN A 21 -11.17 0.49 10.38
N LYS A 22 -10.91 0.07 11.63
CA LYS A 22 -10.66 0.99 12.73
C LYS A 22 -9.39 1.81 12.49
N GLU A 23 -8.31 1.15 12.11
CA GLU A 23 -7.00 1.77 11.89
C GLU A 23 -7.01 2.72 10.68
N ILE A 24 -7.77 2.38 9.64
CA ILE A 24 -8.00 3.26 8.48
C ILE A 24 -8.81 4.50 8.90
N LEU A 25 -9.86 4.34 9.71
CA LEU A 25 -10.67 5.45 10.21
C LEU A 25 -9.90 6.35 11.19
N ASP A 26 -9.02 5.76 12.00
CA ASP A 26 -8.12 6.48 12.90
C ASP A 26 -7.01 7.24 12.12
N GLY A 27 -6.94 7.06 10.80
CA GLY A 27 -6.08 7.81 9.88
C GLY A 27 -4.66 7.28 9.75
N TRP A 28 -4.17 6.54 10.75
CA TRP A 28 -2.77 6.10 10.82
C TRP A 28 -2.38 4.92 9.91
N MET A 29 -3.35 4.34 9.21
CA MET A 29 -3.12 3.24 8.28
C MET A 29 -3.79 3.46 6.93
N VAL A 30 -3.08 3.10 5.86
CA VAL A 30 -3.63 2.99 4.51
C VAL A 30 -3.37 1.58 3.99
N VAL A 31 -4.38 0.98 3.39
CA VAL A 31 -4.29 -0.35 2.79
C VAL A 31 -4.58 -0.25 1.30
N TYR A 32 -3.69 -0.80 0.47
CA TYR A 32 -3.89 -0.92 -0.97
C TYR A 32 -3.59 -2.35 -1.44
N ILE A 33 -4.64 -3.12 -1.72
CA ILE A 33 -4.60 -4.53 -2.08
C ILE A 33 -3.75 -5.30 -1.06
N ASP A 34 -2.51 -5.65 -1.42
CA ASP A 34 -1.58 -6.46 -0.63
C ASP A 34 -0.65 -5.60 0.26
N ASP A 35 -0.62 -4.29 0.07
CA ASP A 35 0.30 -3.36 0.75
C ASP A 35 -0.40 -2.66 1.93
N ILE A 36 0.28 -2.64 3.07
CA ILE A 36 -0.14 -1.90 4.28
C ILE A 36 0.89 -0.81 4.54
N VAL A 37 0.43 0.43 4.61
CA VAL A 37 1.23 1.60 4.95
C VAL A 37 0.82 2.09 6.33
N ILE A 38 1.79 2.26 7.23
CA ILE A 38 1.59 2.70 8.61
C ILE A 38 2.29 4.05 8.77
N HIS A 39 1.57 5.06 9.27
CA HIS A 39 2.14 6.35 9.62
C HIS A 39 2.10 6.57 11.13
N SER A 40 3.11 7.23 11.68
CA SER A 40 3.16 7.63 13.09
C SER A 40 4.07 8.84 13.25
N GLU A 41 3.86 9.61 14.32
CA GLU A 41 4.68 10.80 14.62
C GLU A 41 5.96 10.42 15.40
N THR A 42 5.85 9.40 16.27
CA THR A 42 6.96 8.90 17.08
C THR A 42 7.32 7.46 16.69
N TRP A 43 8.54 7.06 17.05
CA TRP A 43 9.00 5.69 16.83
C TRP A 43 8.30 4.72 17.78
N GLU A 44 8.04 5.15 19.01
CA GLU A 44 7.34 4.39 20.04
C GLU A 44 5.94 4.00 19.58
N ASP A 45 5.18 4.96 19.02
CA ASP A 45 3.87 4.70 18.44
C ASP A 45 3.97 3.79 17.22
N HIS A 46 5.01 3.96 16.39
CA HIS A 46 5.24 3.12 15.21
C HIS A 46 5.35 1.64 15.59
N VAL A 47 6.15 1.34 16.61
CA VAL A 47 6.34 -0.03 17.11
C VAL A 47 5.03 -0.60 17.64
N GLN A 48 4.23 0.20 18.36
CA GLN A 48 2.91 -0.23 18.82
C GLN A 48 1.95 -0.51 17.67
N TYR A 49 1.96 0.31 16.62
CA TYR A 49 1.12 0.11 15.44
C TYR A 49 1.50 -1.15 14.67
N ILE A 50 2.79 -1.39 14.46
CA ILE A 50 3.27 -2.64 13.86
C ILE A 50 2.80 -3.85 14.68
N TYR A 51 2.94 -3.79 16.00
CA TYR A 51 2.49 -4.88 16.87
C TYR A 51 0.99 -5.14 16.75
N ARG A 52 0.17 -4.09 16.68
CA ARG A 52 -1.29 -4.20 16.47
C ARG A 52 -1.61 -4.86 15.13
N VAL A 53 -0.92 -4.47 14.05
CA VAL A 53 -1.09 -5.07 12.72
C VAL A 53 -0.77 -6.57 12.76
N LEU A 54 0.41 -6.94 13.25
CA LEU A 54 0.84 -8.34 13.33
C LEU A 54 -0.12 -9.19 14.19
N SER A 55 -0.62 -8.61 15.29
CA SER A 55 -1.59 -9.27 16.18
C SER A 55 -2.91 -9.57 15.47
N LYS A 56 -3.37 -8.69 14.57
CA LYS A 56 -4.57 -8.92 13.76
C LYS A 56 -4.35 -9.90 12.60
N CYS A 57 -3.15 -9.92 12.01
CA CYS A 57 -2.82 -10.82 10.90
C CYS A 57 -2.71 -12.29 11.33
N THR A 58 -2.20 -12.53 12.54
CA THR A 58 -1.97 -13.88 13.07
C THR A 58 -3.22 -14.79 13.09
N PRO A 59 -4.36 -14.39 13.68
CA PRO A 59 -5.54 -15.26 13.78
C PRO A 59 -6.19 -15.59 12.43
N ILE A 60 -6.02 -14.74 11.42
CA ILE A 60 -6.56 -14.94 10.06
C ILE A 60 -5.55 -15.60 9.11
N ASN A 61 -4.38 -16.01 9.63
CA ASN A 61 -3.29 -16.62 8.87
C ASN A 61 -2.83 -15.75 7.68
N LEU A 62 -2.90 -14.42 7.83
CA LEU A 62 -2.37 -13.48 6.85
C LEU A 62 -0.85 -13.43 7.02
N LYS A 63 -0.12 -13.85 5.98
CA LYS A 63 1.34 -13.93 6.02
C LYS A 63 1.95 -12.65 5.46
N ILE A 64 2.77 -12.00 6.29
CA ILE A 64 3.55 -10.83 5.90
C ILE A 64 4.96 -11.29 5.51
N SER A 65 5.42 -10.85 4.34
CA SER A 65 6.77 -11.16 3.86
C SER A 65 7.76 -10.12 4.42
N LEU A 66 8.44 -10.43 5.53
CA LEU A 66 9.44 -9.55 6.15
C LEU A 66 10.52 -9.06 5.17
N LYS A 67 10.88 -9.87 4.16
CA LYS A 67 11.85 -9.49 3.11
C LYS A 67 11.39 -8.34 2.20
N LYS A 68 10.10 -8.05 2.20
CA LYS A 68 9.45 -7.00 1.41
C LYS A 68 8.88 -5.89 2.31
N CYS A 69 9.19 -5.90 3.60
CA CYS A 69 8.74 -4.89 4.53
C CYS A 69 9.85 -3.87 4.76
N ASN A 70 9.53 -2.60 4.54
CA ASN A 70 10.42 -1.51 4.91
C ASN A 70 9.93 -0.88 6.21
N PHE A 71 10.79 -0.85 7.22
CA PHE A 71 10.47 -0.32 8.54
C PHE A 71 11.29 0.94 8.83
N GLY A 72 10.69 1.89 9.55
CA GLY A 72 11.41 3.05 10.10
C GLY A 72 11.97 4.02 9.05
N GLN A 73 11.41 4.03 7.84
CA GLN A 73 11.74 5.05 6.86
C GLN A 73 11.00 6.35 7.18
N GLN A 74 11.73 7.47 7.25
CA GLN A 74 11.12 8.80 7.39
C GLN A 74 10.29 9.20 6.15
N GLU A 75 10.56 8.56 5.00
CA GLU A 75 9.80 8.71 3.77
C GLU A 75 9.59 7.31 3.15
N LEU A 76 8.33 6.92 2.92
CA LEU A 76 8.01 5.67 2.22
C LEU A 76 8.17 5.88 0.70
N LEU A 77 9.12 5.14 0.11
CA LEU A 77 9.37 5.10 -1.33
C LEU A 77 8.67 3.91 -2.03
N GLU A 78 7.75 3.24 -1.35
CA GLU A 78 7.36 1.87 -1.71
C GLU A 78 6.11 1.69 -2.58
N LEU A 79 5.66 2.73 -3.29
CA LEU A 79 4.56 2.60 -4.27
C LEU A 79 4.77 3.40 -5.57
N GLU A 80 6.02 3.61 -5.99
CA GLU A 80 6.32 4.53 -7.11
C GLU A 80 5.77 5.95 -6.86
N HIS A 81 5.64 6.37 -5.59
CA HIS A 81 5.24 7.71 -5.15
C HIS A 81 6.09 8.10 -3.94
N LYS A 82 6.52 9.37 -3.86
CA LYS A 82 7.31 9.89 -2.74
C LYS A 82 6.33 10.36 -1.66
N VAL A 83 6.13 9.58 -0.61
CA VAL A 83 5.23 9.95 0.48
C VAL A 83 6.04 10.67 1.56
N SER A 84 6.06 12.00 1.48
CA SER A 84 6.60 12.88 2.52
C SER A 84 5.44 13.69 3.09
N GLY A 85 5.09 13.40 4.35
CA GLY A 85 4.30 14.22 5.28
C GLY A 85 2.88 14.69 4.93
N LEU A 86 2.57 15.07 3.70
CA LEU A 86 1.32 15.75 3.38
C LEU A 86 0.90 15.70 1.90
N SER A 87 1.53 14.89 1.05
CA SER A 87 1.20 14.86 -0.38
C SER A 87 1.52 13.50 -0.99
N LEU A 88 0.51 12.89 -1.62
CA LEU A 88 0.67 11.84 -2.63
C LEU A 88 1.41 12.44 -3.83
N ALA A 89 2.73 12.65 -3.71
CA ALA A 89 3.55 13.14 -4.80
C ALA A 89 3.82 11.97 -5.76
N ILE A 90 3.14 12.03 -6.90
CA ILE A 90 3.32 11.14 -8.05
C ILE A 90 4.82 11.09 -8.39
N ALA A 91 5.46 9.91 -8.37
CA ALA A 91 6.88 9.83 -8.67
C ALA A 91 7.12 10.17 -10.13
N GLN A 92 8.22 10.87 -10.34
CA GLN A 92 8.70 11.33 -11.64
C GLN A 92 8.89 10.17 -12.65
N ASN A 93 9.11 8.93 -12.18
CA ASN A 93 9.25 7.76 -13.06
C ASN A 93 7.96 7.45 -13.87
N LYS A 94 6.77 7.69 -13.30
CA LYS A 94 5.50 7.56 -14.06
C LYS A 94 5.30 8.72 -15.03
N VAL A 95 5.76 9.91 -14.66
CA VAL A 95 5.70 11.09 -15.52
C VAL A 95 6.59 10.87 -16.75
N GLU A 96 7.79 10.32 -16.59
CA GLU A 96 8.67 9.97 -17.71
C GLU A 96 8.10 8.85 -18.59
N ALA A 97 7.52 7.79 -18.01
CA ALA A 97 6.91 6.70 -18.78
C ALA A 97 5.69 7.16 -19.61
N VAL A 98 4.94 8.16 -19.11
CA VAL A 98 3.83 8.79 -19.86
C VAL A 98 4.37 9.82 -20.87
N LEU A 99 5.38 10.62 -20.52
CA LEU A 99 5.99 11.62 -21.41
C LEU A 99 6.73 11.00 -22.59
N HIS A 100 7.36 9.84 -22.40
CA HIS A 100 8.06 9.10 -23.46
C HIS A 100 7.19 8.08 -24.19
N LYS A 101 5.90 7.99 -23.87
CA LYS A 101 4.99 7.09 -24.58
C LYS A 101 4.80 7.60 -26.02
N PRO A 102 5.14 6.83 -27.06
CA PRO A 102 4.86 7.25 -28.43
C PRO A 102 3.34 7.40 -28.61
N VAL A 103 2.93 8.44 -29.34
CA VAL A 103 1.50 8.70 -29.62
C VAL A 103 0.92 7.47 -30.33
N GLY A 104 -0.02 6.80 -29.66
CA GLY A 104 -0.69 5.60 -30.17
C GLY A 104 -1.37 5.90 -31.50
N LYS A 105 -1.11 5.07 -32.51
CA LYS A 105 -1.64 5.31 -33.87
C LYS A 105 -3.01 4.64 -34.10
N ASN A 106 -3.47 3.81 -33.16
CA ASN A 106 -4.68 3.00 -33.31
C ASN A 106 -5.60 3.05 -32.08
N ILE A 107 -6.90 2.82 -32.29
CA ILE A 107 -7.98 2.88 -31.27
C ILE A 107 -7.76 1.92 -30.07
N LYS A 108 -6.96 0.86 -30.23
CA LYS A 108 -6.59 -0.05 -29.13
C LYS A 108 -5.50 0.50 -28.20
N GLU A 109 -4.84 1.59 -28.58
CA GLU A 109 -3.70 2.19 -27.87
C GLU A 109 -4.03 3.54 -27.22
N MET A 110 -5.24 4.07 -27.46
CA MET A 110 -5.86 5.14 -26.67
C MET A 110 -6.52 4.56 -25.43
#